data_AF-A0A6I5CC28-F1
#
_entry.id   AF-A0A6I5CC28-F1
#
_cell.length_a   1.000
_cell.length_b   1.000
_cell.length_c   1.000
_cell.angle_alpha   90.00
_cell.angle_beta   90.00
_cell.angle_gamma   90.00
#
_symmetry.space_group_name_H-M   'P 1'
#
loop_
_entity.id
_entity.type
_entity.pdbx_description
1 polymer ?
#
loop_
_entity_poly.entity_id
_entity_poly.type
_entity_poly.pdbx_seq_one_letter_code
_entity_poly.pdbx_strand_id
1 'polypeptide(L)'
;YAAELDEVTASADTLLAELAAPAALRAWMDRYAAFVAAKRGVIGTLRAGWAAGTIATPATRERLTASIASLLAAGAEAGSLRADVEPDDVLTMLLGVFFAAPAGNTPERTGRLLDLIVDALRP
;
A
#
# COMPACT_ATOMS: atom_id res chain seq x y z
N TYR A 1 5.59 -6.41 -14.74
CA TYR A 1 5.81 -5.19 -13.92
C TYR A 1 4.59 -4.28 -14.00
N ALA A 2 4.27 -3.71 -15.18
CA ALA A 2 3.06 -2.90 -15.35
C ALA A 2 1.78 -3.69 -15.03
N ALA A 3 1.54 -4.84 -15.68
CA ALA A 3 0.32 -5.64 -15.46
C ALA A 3 0.07 -6.04 -14.00
N GLU A 4 1.05 -6.58 -13.28
CA GLU A 4 0.91 -6.93 -11.85
C GLU A 4 0.64 -5.70 -10.96
N LEU A 5 1.24 -4.55 -11.29
CA LEU A 5 0.96 -3.30 -10.59
C LEU A 5 -0.44 -2.77 -10.95
N ASP A 6 -0.87 -2.95 -12.19
CA ASP A 6 -2.21 -2.60 -12.66
C ASP A 6 -3.25 -3.39 -11.84
N GLU A 7 -3.03 -4.70 -11.64
CA GLU A 7 -3.86 -5.56 -10.79
C GLU A 7 -3.93 -5.06 -9.34
N VAL A 8 -2.81 -4.64 -8.74
CA VAL A 8 -2.81 -4.06 -7.40
C VAL A 8 -3.63 -2.77 -7.38
N THR A 9 -3.41 -1.86 -8.33
CA THR A 9 -4.11 -0.57 -8.35
C THR A 9 -5.61 -0.72 -8.62
N ALA A 10 -6.01 -1.64 -9.50
CA ALA A 10 -7.40 -1.94 -9.82
C ALA A 10 -8.13 -2.69 -8.69
N SER A 11 -7.40 -3.33 -7.77
CA SER A 11 -8.02 -4.12 -6.71
C SER A 11 -8.78 -3.31 -5.66
N ALA A 12 -8.52 -2.01 -5.55
CA ALA A 12 -9.18 -1.16 -4.54
C ALA A 12 -10.71 -1.21 -4.67
N ASP A 13 -11.24 -1.02 -5.89
CA ASP A 13 -12.68 -0.99 -6.15
C ASP A 13 -13.33 -2.36 -5.91
N THR A 14 -12.66 -3.44 -6.33
CA THR A 14 -13.13 -4.81 -6.06
C THR A 14 -13.16 -5.10 -4.56
N LEU A 15 -12.14 -4.69 -3.81
CA LEU A 15 -12.09 -4.90 -2.37
C LEU A 15 -13.16 -4.09 -1.64
N LEU A 16 -13.44 -2.85 -2.07
CA LEU A 16 -14.52 -2.04 -1.50
C LEU A 16 -15.92 -2.60 -1.80
N ALA A 17 -16.09 -3.34 -2.90
CA ALA A 17 -17.34 -4.02 -3.20
C ALA A 17 -17.61 -5.21 -2.26
N GLU A 18 -16.58 -5.78 -1.65
CA GLU A 18 -16.66 -7.00 -0.85
C GLU A 18 -16.44 -6.78 0.66
N LEU A 19 -15.71 -5.72 1.04
CA LEU A 19 -15.22 -5.49 2.38
C LEU A 19 -15.50 -4.06 2.86
N ALA A 20 -15.65 -3.89 4.18
CA ALA A 20 -15.62 -2.56 4.78
C ALA A 20 -14.27 -1.87 4.53
N ALA A 21 -14.26 -0.54 4.39
CA ALA A 21 -13.08 0.21 3.97
C ALA A 21 -11.78 -0.07 4.75
N PRO A 22 -11.77 -0.21 6.10
CA PRO A 22 -10.54 -0.57 6.82
C PRO A 22 -9.99 -1.95 6.43
N ALA A 23 -10.88 -2.93 6.22
CA ALA A 23 -10.51 -4.27 5.79
C ALA A 23 -10.09 -4.30 4.30
N ALA A 24 -10.77 -3.53 3.44
CA ALA A 24 -10.36 -3.34 2.05
C ALA A 24 -8.97 -2.72 1.94
N LEU A 25 -8.69 -1.67 2.73
CA LEU A 25 -7.38 -1.02 2.78
C LEU A 25 -6.30 -1.99 3.24
N ARG A 26 -6.57 -2.77 4.29
CA ARG A 26 -5.63 -3.78 4.78
C ARG A 26 -5.32 -4.85 3.73
N ALA A 27 -6.35 -5.36 3.05
CA ALA A 27 -6.21 -6.36 2.00
C ALA A 27 -5.46 -5.81 0.78
N TRP A 28 -5.70 -4.53 0.43
CA TRP A 28 -4.97 -3.84 -0.63
C TRP A 28 -3.47 -3.72 -0.29
N MET A 29 -3.14 -3.35 0.96
CA MET A 29 -1.76 -3.30 1.44
C MET A 29 -1.07 -4.67 1.39
N ASP A 30 -1.78 -5.78 1.67
CA ASP A 30 -1.23 -7.14 1.52
C ASP A 30 -0.87 -7.45 0.07
N ARG A 31 -1.76 -7.13 -0.89
CA ARG A 31 -1.49 -7.33 -2.31
C ARG A 31 -0.27 -6.54 -2.76
N TYR A 32 -0.15 -5.29 -2.30
CA TYR A 32 1.02 -4.47 -2.60
C TYR A 32 2.30 -4.98 -1.94
N ALA A 33 2.22 -5.47 -0.70
CA ALA A 33 3.35 -6.09 0.00
C ALA A 33 3.84 -7.36 -0.73
N ALA A 34 2.91 -8.19 -1.23
CA ALA A 34 3.23 -9.37 -2.02
C ALA A 34 3.92 -9.00 -3.35
N PHE A 35 3.40 -7.99 -4.06
CA PHE A 35 4.04 -7.44 -5.27
C PHE A 35 5.48 -6.98 -4.97
N VAL A 36 5.66 -6.20 -3.90
CA VAL A 36 6.98 -5.70 -3.47
C VAL A 36 7.93 -6.85 -3.13
N ALA A 37 7.47 -7.86 -2.38
CA ALA A 37 8.28 -9.01 -1.98
C ALA A 37 8.78 -9.80 -3.19
N ALA A 38 7.91 -10.06 -4.18
CA ALA A 38 8.28 -10.73 -5.42
C ALA A 38 9.35 -9.95 -6.22
N LYS A 39 9.33 -8.60 -6.17
CA LYS A 39 10.29 -7.76 -6.92
C LYS A 39 11.62 -7.51 -6.22
N ARG A 40 11.72 -7.66 -4.89
CA ARG A 40 13.00 -7.49 -4.17
C ARG A 40 14.11 -8.41 -4.70
N GLY A 41 13.78 -9.64 -5.08
CA GLY A 41 14.74 -10.59 -5.62
C GLY A 41 15.28 -10.22 -7.02
N VAL A 42 14.53 -9.44 -7.81
CA VAL A 42 14.88 -9.09 -9.19
C VAL A 42 15.67 -7.78 -9.25
N ILE A 43 15.40 -6.82 -8.35
CA ILE A 43 15.92 -5.44 -8.44
C ILE A 43 17.01 -5.18 -7.38
N GLY A 44 17.49 -6.23 -6.70
CA GLY A 44 18.55 -6.15 -5.68
C GLY A 44 18.08 -5.59 -4.35
N THR A 45 17.28 -4.50 -4.35
CA THR A 45 16.45 -4.04 -3.23
C THR A 45 15.32 -3.13 -3.74
N LEU A 46 14.19 -3.08 -3.04
CA LEU A 46 13.11 -2.13 -3.38
C LEU A 46 13.60 -0.68 -3.34
N ARG A 47 14.46 -0.33 -2.37
CA ARG A 47 14.98 1.03 -2.17
C ARG A 47 15.78 1.49 -3.40
N ALA A 48 16.65 0.65 -3.93
CA ALA A 48 17.40 0.95 -5.15
C ALA A 48 16.47 1.13 -6.35
N GLY A 49 15.48 0.26 -6.52
CA GLY A 49 14.51 0.36 -7.61
C GLY A 49 13.66 1.63 -7.56
N TRP A 50 13.29 2.07 -6.35
CA TRP A 50 12.57 3.31 -6.12
C TRP A 50 13.43 4.54 -6.42
N ALA A 51 14.66 4.58 -5.88
CA ALA A 51 15.62 5.66 -6.11
C ALA A 51 16.01 5.78 -7.60
N ALA A 52 16.11 4.66 -8.31
CA ALA A 52 16.39 4.63 -9.74
C ALA A 52 15.16 4.92 -10.62
N GLY A 53 13.98 5.14 -10.04
CA GLY A 53 12.72 5.39 -10.78
C GLY A 53 12.17 4.18 -11.54
N THR A 54 12.85 3.03 -11.48
CA THR A 54 12.43 1.79 -12.16
C THR A 54 11.19 1.14 -11.56
N ILE A 55 10.96 1.34 -10.25
CA ILE A 55 9.76 0.87 -9.54
C ILE A 55 8.78 2.02 -9.28
N ALA A 56 9.30 3.25 -9.24
CA ALA A 56 8.61 4.43 -8.75
C ALA A 56 8.53 5.53 -9.80
N THR A 57 8.10 5.17 -11.02
CA THR A 57 7.79 6.20 -12.01
C THR A 57 6.69 7.12 -11.46
N PRO A 58 6.65 8.41 -11.82
CA PRO A 58 5.59 9.32 -11.39
C PRO A 58 4.19 8.74 -11.63
N ALA A 59 3.97 8.12 -12.79
CA ALA A 59 2.71 7.46 -13.14
C ALA A 59 2.40 6.21 -12.28
N THR A 60 3.41 5.51 -11.76
CA THR A 60 3.19 4.41 -10.81
C THR A 60 2.76 4.95 -9.45
N ARG A 61 3.46 5.98 -8.97
CA ARG A 61 3.14 6.64 -7.71
C ARG A 61 1.73 7.20 -7.71
N GLU A 62 1.37 7.93 -8.76
CA GLU A 62 0.04 8.51 -8.96
C GLU A 62 -1.08 7.47 -8.87
N ARG A 63 -0.92 6.34 -9.56
CA ARG A 63 -1.91 5.25 -9.52
C ARG A 63 -2.03 4.61 -8.15
N LEU A 64 -0.92 4.39 -7.45
CA LEU A 64 -0.95 3.88 -6.07
C LEU A 64 -1.64 4.85 -5.11
N THR A 65 -1.32 6.15 -5.19
CA THR A 65 -1.99 7.18 -4.38
C THR A 65 -3.48 7.29 -4.71
N ALA A 66 -3.88 7.13 -5.97
CA ALA A 66 -5.29 7.17 -6.36
C ALA A 66 -6.08 5.98 -5.76
N SER A 67 -5.52 4.77 -5.77
CA SER A 67 -6.12 3.61 -5.11
C SER A 67 -6.27 3.81 -3.60
N ILE A 68 -5.27 4.39 -2.94
CA ILE A 68 -5.35 4.71 -1.51
C ILE A 68 -6.42 5.79 -1.26
N ALA A 69 -6.50 6.80 -2.14
CA ALA A 69 -7.48 7.86 -2.02
C ALA A 69 -8.92 7.33 -2.07
N SER A 70 -9.23 6.38 -2.97
CA SER A 70 -10.58 5.79 -3.04
C SER A 70 -10.93 5.01 -1.76
N LEU A 71 -9.97 4.26 -1.22
CA LEU A 71 -10.13 3.51 0.04
C LEU A 71 -10.35 4.44 1.24
N LEU A 72 -9.57 5.52 1.34
CA LEU A 72 -9.71 6.53 2.40
C LEU A 72 -11.04 7.28 2.28
N ALA A 73 -11.42 7.69 1.08
CA ALA A 73 -12.68 8.41 0.85
C ALA A 73 -13.89 7.56 1.26
N ALA A 74 -13.96 6.30 0.80
CA ALA A 74 -15.03 5.38 1.20
C ALA A 74 -15.06 5.15 2.71
N GLY A 75 -13.89 5.05 3.35
CA GLY A 75 -13.79 4.88 4.79
C GLY A 75 -14.26 6.11 5.58
N ALA A 76 -13.91 7.30 5.11
CA ALA A 76 -14.34 8.57 5.69
C ALA A 76 -15.86 8.77 5.55
N GLU A 77 -16.42 8.49 4.37
CA GLU A 77 -17.87 8.54 4.13
C GLU A 77 -18.64 7.59 5.06
N ALA A 78 -18.11 6.40 5.28
CA ALA A 78 -18.69 5.42 6.20
C ALA A 78 -18.41 5.72 7.70
N GLY A 79 -17.63 6.75 8.02
CA GLY A 79 -17.19 7.07 9.39
C GLY A 79 -16.27 6.00 10.01
N SER A 80 -15.69 5.14 9.19
CA SER A 80 -14.85 4.01 9.60
C SER A 80 -13.35 4.31 9.57
N LEU A 81 -12.95 5.38 8.88
CA LEU A 81 -11.61 5.94 8.85
C LEU A 81 -11.68 7.45 9.08
N ARG A 82 -10.62 8.05 9.63
CA ARG A 82 -10.46 9.50 9.76
C ARG A 82 -10.31 10.17 8.38
N ALA A 83 -10.79 11.41 8.26
CA ALA A 83 -10.88 12.13 6.99
C ALA A 83 -9.77 13.17 6.76
N ASP A 84 -8.83 13.31 7.68
CA ASP A 84 -7.78 14.34 7.71
C ASP A 84 -6.40 13.81 7.33
N VAL A 85 -6.35 12.71 6.57
CA VAL A 85 -5.10 12.06 6.16
C VAL A 85 -4.94 12.11 4.64
N GLU A 86 -3.80 12.60 4.19
CA GLU A 86 -3.45 12.62 2.78
C GLU A 86 -3.07 11.21 2.28
N PRO A 87 -3.57 10.77 1.11
CA PRO A 87 -3.24 9.46 0.52
C PRO A 87 -1.72 9.25 0.33
N ASP A 88 -1.00 10.34 0.08
CA ASP A 88 0.44 10.35 -0.12
C ASP A 88 1.23 9.99 1.14
N ASP A 89 0.74 10.43 2.30
CA ASP A 89 1.34 10.10 3.60
C ASP A 89 1.17 8.62 3.90
N VAL A 90 0.01 8.05 3.57
CA VAL A 90 -0.24 6.60 3.71
C VAL A 90 0.67 5.79 2.79
N LEU A 91 0.84 6.21 1.53
CA LEU A 91 1.79 5.57 0.63
C LEU A 91 3.21 5.67 1.20
N THR A 92 3.60 6.83 1.72
CA THR A 92 4.93 7.06 2.31
C THR A 92 5.18 6.15 3.53
N MET A 93 4.19 6.00 4.42
CA MET A 93 4.27 5.07 5.56
C MET A 93 4.45 3.62 5.09
N LEU A 94 3.69 3.20 4.09
CA LEU A 94 3.74 1.86 3.51
C LEU A 94 5.12 1.55 2.92
N LEU A 95 5.69 2.50 2.17
CA LEU A 95 7.04 2.40 1.65
C LEU A 95 8.09 2.38 2.76
N GLY A 96 7.87 3.17 3.82
CA GLY A 96 8.68 3.15 5.03
C GLY A 96 8.77 1.74 5.62
N VAL A 97 7.64 1.02 5.75
CA VAL A 97 7.61 -0.38 6.22
C VAL A 97 8.47 -1.28 5.34
N PHE A 98 8.42 -1.11 4.02
CA PHE A 98 9.19 -1.95 3.10
C PHE A 98 10.68 -1.61 3.04
N PHE A 99 11.05 -0.34 3.23
CA PHE A 99 12.43 0.13 3.19
C PHE A 99 13.15 0.02 4.54
N ALA A 100 12.42 0.12 5.65
CA ALA A 100 12.97 -0.03 6.99
C ALA A 100 13.31 -1.49 7.31
N ALA A 101 12.83 -2.43 6.49
CA ALA A 101 13.11 -3.85 6.57
C ALA A 101 14.63 -4.14 6.57
N PRO A 102 15.23 -4.57 7.70
CA PRO A 102 16.56 -5.17 7.68
C PRO A 102 16.46 -6.54 6.98
N ALA A 103 17.59 -7.20 6.72
CA ALA A 103 17.62 -8.56 6.17
C ALA A 103 16.75 -9.60 6.94
N GLY A 104 16.29 -9.28 8.15
CA GLY A 104 15.37 -10.09 8.97
C GLY A 104 13.92 -9.59 9.06
N ASN A 105 13.43 -8.75 8.14
CA ASN A 105 12.00 -8.42 8.13
C ASN A 105 11.18 -9.61 7.64
N THR A 106 10.47 -10.26 8.55
CA THR A 106 9.62 -11.41 8.22
C THR A 106 8.24 -10.95 7.72
N PRO A 107 7.52 -11.78 6.95
CA PRO A 107 6.14 -11.50 6.55
C PRO A 107 5.25 -11.16 7.74
N GLU A 108 5.45 -11.80 8.89
CA GLU A 108 4.66 -11.58 10.11
C GLU A 108 4.93 -10.19 10.69
N ARG A 109 6.19 -9.72 10.68
CA ARG A 109 6.50 -8.36 11.14
C ARG A 109 5.93 -7.32 10.18
N THR A 110 5.98 -7.57 8.88
CA THR A 110 5.37 -6.69 7.88
C THR A 110 3.87 -6.59 8.13
N GLY A 111 3.17 -7.72 8.29
CA GLY A 111 1.73 -7.74 8.62
C GLY A 111 1.39 -6.89 9.84
N ARG A 112 2.09 -7.07 10.96
CA ARG A 112 1.87 -6.26 12.18
C ARG A 112 2.08 -4.76 11.95
N LEU A 113 3.04 -4.36 11.11
CA LEU A 113 3.27 -2.95 10.79
C LEU A 113 2.16 -2.39 9.90
N LEU A 114 1.62 -3.19 8.98
CA LEU A 114 0.46 -2.79 8.16
C LEU A 114 -0.79 -2.66 9.03
N ASP A 115 -0.99 -3.54 10.01
CA ASP A 115 -2.09 -3.43 10.98
C ASP A 115 -2.01 -2.10 11.75
N LEU A 116 -0.81 -1.70 12.20
CA LEU A 116 -0.60 -0.41 12.86
C LEU A 116 -0.92 0.79 11.97
N ILE A 117 -0.63 0.72 10.66
CA ILE A 117 -1.02 1.79 9.73
C ILE A 117 -2.55 1.89 9.69
N VAL A 118 -3.26 0.78 9.53
CA VAL A 118 -4.74 0.80 9.46
C VAL A 118 -5.34 1.29 10.78
N ASP A 119 -4.79 0.88 11.92
CA ASP A 119 -5.27 1.33 13.23
C ASP A 119 -5.05 2.84 13.45
N ALA A 120 -3.96 3.41 12.93
CA ALA A 120 -3.70 4.86 12.98
C ALA A 120 -4.67 5.68 12.10
N LEU A 121 -5.40 5.02 11.19
CA LEU A 121 -6.38 5.63 10.30
C LEU A 121 -7.82 5.47 10.81
N ARG A 122 -8.05 4.73 11.89
CA ARG A 122 -9.37 4.65 12.53
C ARG A 122 -9.71 5.98 13.23
N PRO A 123 -11.01 6.30 13.43
CA PRO A 123 -11.46 7.51 14.12
C PRO A 123 -10.94 7.66 15.55
#